data_AF-A0A444L4T9-F1
#
_entry.id   AF-A0A444L4T9-F1
#
_cell.length_a   1.000
_cell.length_b   1.000
_cell.length_c   1.000
_cell.angle_alpha   90.00
_cell.angle_beta   90.00
_cell.angle_gamma   90.00
#
_symmetry.space_group_name_H-M   'P 1'
#
loop_
_entity.id
_entity.type
_entity.pdbx_description
1 polymer ?
#
loop_
_entity_poly.entity_id
_entity_poly.type
_entity_poly.pdbx_seq_one_letter_code
_entity_poly.pdbx_strand_id
1 'polypeptide(L)'
;MKPILMSRENPDGHKLEELLPAIRLEIEGKNLKIMNDQRDAAQTLLANNKRIIRLLAEAEELQRASLQKLAEIGPDQGPRGKPRVGEGS
;
A
#
# COMPACT_ATOMS: atom_id res chain seq x y z
N MET A 1 7.36 14.31 12.52
CA MET A 1 7.38 13.67 11.19
C MET A 1 5.96 13.77 10.63
N LYS A 2 5.80 14.21 9.37
CA LYS A 2 4.46 14.26 8.75
C LYS A 2 4.01 12.83 8.43
N PRO A 3 2.74 12.44 8.71
CA PRO A 3 2.23 11.14 8.29
C PRO A 3 2.36 10.94 6.78
N ILE A 4 2.48 9.69 6.33
CA ILE A 4 2.56 9.34 4.90
C ILE A 4 1.17 9.16 4.31
N LEU A 5 0.32 8.42 5.00
CA LEU A 5 -1.02 8.07 4.51
C LEU A 5 -2.00 9.21 4.69
N MET A 6 -3.03 9.20 3.83
CA MET A 6 -4.16 10.11 3.92
C MET A 6 -4.90 9.91 5.25
N SER A 7 -5.11 11.00 5.97
CA SER A 7 -5.91 11.04 7.20
C SER A 7 -6.55 12.42 7.40
N ARG A 8 -7.29 12.62 8.49
CA ARG A 8 -7.80 13.94 8.88
C ARG A 8 -6.69 14.97 9.07
N GLU A 9 -5.59 14.54 9.67
CA GLU A 9 -4.40 15.33 9.99
C GLU A 9 -3.44 15.43 8.79
N ASN A 10 -3.58 14.54 7.81
CA ASN A 10 -2.83 14.58 6.55
C ASN A 10 -3.74 14.35 5.33
N PRO A 11 -4.59 15.33 4.95
CA PRO A 11 -5.56 15.15 3.87
C PRO A 11 -4.95 14.95 2.49
N ASP A 12 -3.74 15.47 2.28
CA ASP A 12 -2.98 15.36 1.03
C ASP A 12 -2.02 14.15 1.05
N GLY A 13 -2.19 13.25 2.03
CA GLY A 13 -1.42 12.01 2.13
C GLY A 13 -1.76 11.03 1.01
N HIS A 14 -0.92 10.00 0.87
CA HIS A 14 -1.17 8.95 -0.11
C HIS A 14 -2.31 8.05 0.33
N LYS A 15 -3.16 7.66 -0.62
CA LYS A 15 -4.09 6.56 -0.41
C LYS A 15 -3.32 5.23 -0.39
N LEU A 16 -3.70 4.33 0.51
CA LEU A 16 -2.95 3.08 0.70
C LEU A 16 -3.00 2.20 -0.56
N GLU A 17 -4.16 2.12 -1.20
CA GLU A 17 -4.39 1.38 -2.45
C GLU A 17 -3.66 1.93 -3.68
N GLU A 18 -3.08 3.13 -3.57
CA GLU A 18 -2.24 3.75 -4.62
C GLU A 18 -0.75 3.65 -4.25
N LEU A 19 -0.43 3.75 -2.96
CA LEU A 19 0.95 3.71 -2.48
C LEU A 19 1.56 2.30 -2.56
N LEU A 20 0.82 1.26 -2.17
CA LEU A 20 1.31 -0.12 -2.19
C LEU A 20 1.79 -0.57 -3.58
N PRO A 21 1.03 -0.39 -4.69
CA PRO A 21 1.53 -0.74 -6.02
C PRO A 21 2.73 0.11 -6.46
N ALA A 22 2.81 1.39 -6.07
CA ALA A 22 3.97 2.23 -6.35
C ALA A 22 5.25 1.69 -5.67
N ILE A 23 5.16 1.32 -4.39
CA ILE A 23 6.29 0.71 -3.65
C ILE A 23 6.70 -0.61 -4.29
N ARG A 24 5.75 -1.46 -4.69
CA ARG A 24 6.04 -2.72 -5.38
C ARG A 24 6.86 -2.50 -6.64
N LEU A 25 6.47 -1.52 -7.47
CA LEU A 25 7.18 -1.17 -8.70
C LEU A 25 8.63 -0.74 -8.43
N GLU A 26 8.86 0.06 -7.40
CA GLU A 26 10.21 0.47 -7.01
C GLU A 26 11.08 -0.71 -6.56
N ILE A 27 10.51 -1.67 -5.83
CA ILE A 27 11.23 -2.88 -5.40
C ILE A 27 11.54 -3.77 -6.61
N GLU A 28 10.62 -3.92 -7.55
CA GLU A 28 10.90 -4.64 -8.80
C GLU A 28 12.02 -3.98 -9.60
N GLY A 29 12.02 -2.65 -9.70
CA GLY A 29 13.12 -1.90 -10.32
C GLY A 29 14.48 -2.15 -9.65
N LYS A 30 14.50 -2.40 -8.34
CA LYS A 30 15.73 -2.79 -7.61
C LYS A 30 16.12 -4.24 -7.90
N ASN A 31 15.16 -5.16 -7.97
CA ASN A 31 15.41 -6.57 -8.31
C ASN A 31 16.09 -6.72 -9.67
N LEU A 32 15.65 -5.97 -10.68
CA LEU A 32 16.23 -6.01 -12.03
C LEU A 32 17.73 -5.73 -12.06
N LYS A 33 18.25 -4.90 -11.12
CA LYS A 33 19.68 -4.57 -11.04
C LYS A 33 20.55 -5.71 -10.53
N ILE A 34 19.97 -6.66 -9.79
CA ILE A 34 20.70 -7.76 -9.14
C ILE A 34 20.25 -9.14 -9.60
N MET A 35 19.30 -9.24 -10.55
CA MET A 35 18.66 -10.50 -10.93
C MET A 35 19.62 -11.58 -11.49
N ASN A 36 20.76 -11.17 -12.06
CA ASN A 36 21.75 -12.07 -12.64
C ASN A 36 22.93 -12.37 -11.70
N ASP A 37 22.95 -11.77 -10.49
CA ASP A 37 24.03 -11.96 -9.53
C ASP A 37 23.84 -13.27 -8.75
N GLN A 38 24.74 -14.23 -8.98
CA GLN A 38 24.68 -15.58 -8.42
C GLN A 38 25.23 -15.67 -6.98
N ARG A 39 25.76 -14.58 -6.42
CA ARG A 39 26.25 -14.59 -5.03
C ARG A 39 25.07 -14.80 -4.08
N ASP A 40 25.29 -15.57 -3.02
CA ASP A 40 24.28 -15.91 -2.01
C ASP A 40 23.54 -14.68 -1.45
N ALA A 41 24.28 -13.59 -1.18
CA ALA A 41 23.71 -12.34 -0.71
C ALA A 41 22.67 -11.75 -1.68
N ALA A 42 22.93 -11.79 -2.99
CA ALA A 42 22.01 -11.28 -4.00
C ALA A 42 20.80 -12.19 -4.16
N GLN A 43 20.99 -13.51 -4.12
CA GLN A 43 19.90 -14.49 -4.16
C GLN A 43 18.97 -14.35 -2.96
N THR A 44 19.53 -14.14 -1.76
CA THR A 44 18.77 -13.87 -0.53
C THR A 44 17.98 -12.57 -0.64
N LEU A 45 18.59 -11.49 -1.14
CA LEU A 45 17.90 -10.21 -1.36
C LEU A 45 16.73 -10.36 -2.34
N LEU A 46 16.92 -11.05 -3.47
CA LEU A 46 15.88 -11.33 -4.45
C LEU A 46 14.72 -12.12 -3.84
N ALA A 47 15.02 -13.16 -3.04
CA ALA A 47 14.00 -13.96 -2.37
C ALA A 47 13.18 -13.13 -1.37
N ASN A 48 13.84 -12.30 -0.58
CA ASN A 48 13.18 -11.41 0.38
C ASN A 48 12.30 -10.36 -0.33
N ASN A 49 12.82 -9.70 -1.36
CA ASN A 49 12.07 -8.71 -2.11
C ASN A 49 10.84 -9.31 -2.79
N LYS A 50 10.95 -10.51 -3.39
CA LYS A 50 9.80 -11.25 -3.93
C LYS A 50 8.75 -11.56 -2.88
N ARG A 51 9.15 -11.85 -1.63
CA ARG A 51 8.20 -12.05 -0.52
C ARG A 51 7.54 -10.73 -0.10
N ILE A 52 8.30 -9.64 0.00
CA ILE A 52 7.77 -8.31 0.32
C ILE A 52 6.75 -7.88 -0.74
N ILE A 53 7.06 -8.01 -2.02
CA ILE A 53 6.14 -7.65 -3.12
C ILE A 53 4.82 -8.41 -3.02
N ARG A 54 4.86 -9.70 -2.67
CA ARG A 54 3.64 -10.51 -2.46
C ARG A 54 2.82 -10.00 -1.28
N LEU A 55 3.46 -9.72 -0.14
CA LEU A 55 2.78 -9.17 1.04
C LEU A 55 2.14 -7.80 0.78
N LEU A 56 2.81 -6.94 0.00
CA LEU A 56 2.27 -5.65 -0.41
C LEU A 56 1.06 -5.81 -1.35
N ALA A 57 1.07 -6.81 -2.23
CA ALA A 57 -0.06 -7.12 -3.10
C ALA A 57 -1.27 -7.61 -2.29
N GLU A 58 -1.05 -8.51 -1.33
CA GLU A 58 -2.10 -9.01 -0.45
C GLU A 58 -2.71 -7.88 0.40
N ALA A 59 -1.87 -6.99 0.94
CA ALA A 59 -2.34 -5.80 1.66
C ALA A 59 -3.18 -4.86 0.76
N GLU A 60 -2.80 -4.73 -0.52
CA GLU A 60 -3.55 -3.94 -1.50
C GLU A 60 -4.93 -4.55 -1.75
N GLU A 61 -5.01 -5.87 -1.94
CA GLU A 61 -6.28 -6.59 -2.12
C GLU A 61 -7.21 -6.40 -0.91
N LEU A 62 -6.68 -6.56 0.31
CA LEU A 62 -7.42 -6.34 1.55
C LEU A 62 -7.95 -4.91 1.68
N GLN A 63 -7.12 -3.92 1.33
CA GLN A 63 -7.54 -2.51 1.35
C GLN A 63 -8.66 -2.25 0.33
N ARG A 64 -8.52 -2.77 -0.90
CA ARG A 64 -9.56 -2.61 -1.94
C ARG A 64 -10.88 -3.27 -1.54
N ALA A 65 -10.83 -4.47 -0.96
CA ALA A 65 -12.02 -5.13 -0.42
C ALA A 65 -12.67 -4.31 0.71
N SER A 66 -11.87 -3.71 1.58
CA SER A 66 -12.37 -2.82 2.65
C SER A 66 -13.07 -1.58 2.08
N LEU A 67 -12.51 -0.98 1.03
CA LEU A 67 -13.13 0.17 0.35
C LEU A 67 -14.45 -0.19 -0.33
N GLN A 68 -14.55 -1.38 -0.94
CA GLN A 68 -15.81 -1.89 -1.47
C GLN A 68 -16.86 -2.01 -0.36
N LYS A 69 -16.49 -2.56 0.80
CA LYS A 69 -17.41 -2.67 1.94
C LYS A 69 -17.87 -1.31 2.45
N LEU A 70 -16.98 -0.32 2.51
CA LEU A 70 -17.34 1.04 2.89
C LEU A 70 -18.25 1.73 1.85
N ALA A 71 -18.11 1.40 0.56
CA ALA A 71 -18.96 1.95 -0.49
C ALA A 71 -20.41 1.43 -0.39
N GLU A 72 -20.64 0.24 0.18
CA GLU A 72 -22.00 -0.26 0.48
C GLU A 72 -22.72 0.59 1.55
N ILE A 73 -21.97 1.24 2.43
CA ILE A 73 -22.52 2.08 3.52
C ILE A 73 -22.88 3.46 3.00
N GLY A 74 -22.05 4.03 2.12
CA GLY A 74 -22.28 5.33 1.54
C GLY A 74 -21.09 5.88 0.75
N PRO A 75 -21.27 7.03 0.09
CA PRO A 75 -20.21 7.66 -0.70
C PRO A 75 -19.03 8.08 0.17
N ASP A 76 -17.83 8.08 -0.43
CA ASP A 76 -16.65 8.64 0.22
C ASP A 76 -16.79 10.17 0.34
N GLN A 77 -16.71 10.67 1.57
CA GLN A 77 -16.80 12.10 1.90
C GLN A 77 -15.42 12.76 2.05
N GLY A 78 -14.34 12.02 1.75
CA GLY A 78 -12.97 12.47 1.87
C GLY A 78 -12.46 12.56 3.31
N PRO A 79 -11.18 12.94 3.50
CA PRO A 79 -10.50 12.85 4.79
C PRO A 79 -11.11 13.73 5.88
N ARG A 80 -11.71 14.87 5.54
CA ARG A 80 -12.36 15.78 6.51
C ARG A 80 -13.89 15.63 6.57
N GLY A 81 -14.45 14.70 5.80
CA GLY A 81 -15.88 14.44 5.76
C GLY A 81 -16.41 13.70 7.00
N LYS A 82 -17.71 13.41 6.96
CA LYS A 82 -18.36 12.53 7.95
C LYS A 82 -17.85 11.10 7.74
N PRO A 83 -17.32 10.41 8.77
CA PRO A 83 -16.84 9.04 8.62
C PRO A 83 -18.01 8.09 8.29
N ARG A 84 -17.73 7.04 7.54
CA ARG A 84 -18.72 5.99 7.19
C ARG A 84 -18.91 4.97 8.30
N VAL A 85 -17.89 4.78 9.14
CA VAL A 85 -17.88 3.86 10.29
C VAL A 85 -17.09 4.48 11.44
N GLY A 86 -17.40 4.08 12.67
CA GLY A 86 -16.72 4.55 13.88
C GLY A 86 -17.39 5.79 14.50
N GLU A 87 -16.68 6.43 15.43
CA GLU A 87 -17.20 7.58 16.18
C GLU A 87 -17.51 8.77 15.24
N GLY A 88 -18.74 9.27 15.31
CA GLY A 88 -19.24 10.37 14.46
C GLY A 88 -19.86 9.95 13.11
N SER A 89 -20.03 8.63 12.86
CA SER A 89 -20.82 8.11 11.73
C SER A 89 -22.34 8.18 11.93
#